data_AF-A0A2C9KJQ5-F1
#
_entry.id   AF-A0A2C9KJQ5-F1
#
_cell.length_a   1.000
_cell.length_b   1.000
_cell.length_c   1.000
_cell.angle_alpha   90.00
_cell.angle_beta   90.00
_cell.angle_gamma   90.00
#
_symmetry.space_group_name_H-M   'P 1'
#
loop_
_entity.id
_entity.type
_entity.pdbx_description
1 polymer ?
#
loop_
_entity_poly.entity_id
_entity_poly.type
_entity_poly.pdbx_seq_one_letter_code
_entity_poly.pdbx_strand_id
1 'polypeptide(L)'
;GLNILRFVESHWFTWVTQMSHLPNVVDRDSKDMDWFSLQLRSSCNVHQSWFNDWFTGHLNYQIEHHLFPTMPRCNFHKVAPLVQSLCKKHGIEYRNKTLFTACADIV
;
A
#
# COMPACT_ATOMS: atom_id res chain seq x y z
N GLY A 1 19.77 25.71 -1.29
CA GLY A 1 18.96 26.79 -0.71
C GLY A 1 17.53 26.33 -0.53
N LEU A 2 16.59 26.83 -1.34
CA LEU A 2 15.17 26.42 -1.26
C LEU A 2 14.76 25.44 -2.39
N ASN A 3 15.40 25.55 -3.56
CA ASN A 3 15.10 24.72 -4.73
C ASN A 3 15.44 23.23 -4.52
N ILE A 4 16.54 22.95 -3.83
CA ILE A 4 16.94 21.58 -3.50
C ILE A 4 15.93 20.93 -2.53
N LEU A 5 15.47 21.69 -1.53
CA LEU A 5 14.45 21.21 -0.57
C LEU A 5 13.15 20.85 -1.30
N ARG A 6 12.64 21.77 -2.13
CA ARG A 6 11.42 21.55 -2.93
C ARG A 6 11.55 20.37 -3.91
N PHE A 7 12.75 20.18 -4.47
CA PHE A 7 13.04 19.04 -5.33
C PHE A 7 12.94 17.72 -4.54
N VAL A 8 13.58 17.65 -3.37
CA VAL A 8 13.51 16.47 -2.49
C VAL A 8 12.08 16.21 -2.03
N GLU A 9 11.35 17.24 -1.58
CA GLU A 9 9.95 17.14 -1.17
C GLU A 9 9.03 16.61 -2.28
N SER A 10 9.21 17.08 -3.52
CA SER A 10 8.40 16.63 -4.65
C SER A 10 8.64 15.15 -4.98
N HIS A 11 9.89 14.72 -4.99
CA HIS A 11 10.24 13.31 -5.23
C HIS A 11 9.72 12.44 -4.10
N TRP A 12 9.96 12.87 -2.87
CA TRP A 12 9.47 12.24 -1.66
C TRP A 12 7.95 11.99 -1.70
N PHE A 13 7.17 13.02 -2.01
CA PHE A 13 5.72 12.90 -2.13
C PHE A 13 5.27 11.94 -3.24
N THR A 14 5.90 12.04 -4.41
CA THR A 14 5.61 11.15 -5.54
C THR A 14 5.89 9.70 -5.19
N TRP A 15 7.01 9.44 -4.50
CA TRP A 15 7.40 8.13 -4.02
C TRP A 15 6.39 7.54 -3.05
N VAL A 16 6.06 8.28 -1.99
CA VAL A 16 5.14 7.84 -0.94
C VAL A 16 3.74 7.54 -1.49
N THR A 17 3.30 8.28 -2.51
CA THR A 17 1.99 8.06 -3.13
C THR A 17 1.96 6.87 -4.10
N GLN A 18 3.09 6.52 -4.72
CA GLN A 18 3.15 5.48 -5.76
C GLN A 18 3.67 4.11 -5.26
N MET A 19 4.43 4.07 -4.15
CA MET A 19 5.16 2.85 -3.70
C MET A 19 4.29 1.63 -3.39
N SER A 20 3.00 1.86 -3.20
CA SER A 20 2.04 0.84 -2.80
C SER A 20 1.01 0.53 -3.89
N HIS A 21 1.15 1.14 -5.08
CA HIS A 21 0.37 0.81 -6.27
C HIS A 21 1.17 -0.13 -7.17
N LEU A 22 0.61 -1.30 -7.49
CA LEU A 22 1.21 -2.28 -8.39
C LEU A 22 0.53 -2.18 -9.77
N PRO A 23 1.09 -1.43 -10.74
CA PRO A 23 0.44 -1.22 -12.04
C PRO A 23 0.33 -2.51 -12.88
N ASN A 24 1.17 -3.50 -12.62
CA ASN A 24 1.38 -4.64 -13.52
C ASN A 24 0.47 -5.88 -13.27
N VAL A 25 -0.64 -5.76 -12.53
CA VAL A 25 -1.46 -6.94 -12.15
C VAL A 25 -2.91 -6.87 -12.65
N VAL A 26 -3.33 -5.79 -13.30
CA VAL A 26 -4.65 -5.70 -13.93
C VAL A 26 -4.55 -6.13 -15.39
N ASP A 27 -4.20 -7.39 -15.64
CA ASP A 27 -4.30 -7.98 -16.98
C ASP A 27 -5.79 -8.23 -17.32
N ARG A 28 -6.07 -8.49 -18.59
CA ARG A 28 -7.38 -8.81 -19.18
C ARG A 28 -8.13 -9.94 -18.44
N ASP A 29 -7.40 -10.78 -17.70
CA ASP A 29 -7.90 -11.88 -16.85
C ASP A 29 -8.52 -11.43 -15.51
N SER A 30 -8.40 -10.15 -15.14
CA SER A 30 -9.02 -9.60 -13.93
C SER A 30 -10.54 -9.41 -14.02
N LYS A 31 -11.15 -9.61 -15.21
CA LYS A 31 -12.60 -9.47 -15.42
C LYS A 31 -13.45 -10.44 -14.58
N ASP A 32 -12.90 -11.59 -14.23
CA ASP A 32 -13.62 -12.64 -13.48
C ASP A 32 -13.26 -12.65 -11.98
N MET A 33 -12.47 -11.68 -11.50
CA MET A 33 -12.09 -11.59 -10.09
C MET A 33 -13.09 -10.78 -9.28
N ASP A 34 -13.35 -11.24 -8.05
CA ASP A 34 -14.13 -10.47 -7.10
C ASP A 34 -13.40 -9.18 -6.70
N TRP A 35 -14.16 -8.18 -6.25
CA TRP A 35 -13.65 -6.86 -5.92
C TRP A 35 -12.55 -6.90 -4.83
N PHE A 36 -12.68 -7.79 -3.84
CA PHE A 36 -11.73 -7.88 -2.73
C PHE A 36 -10.37 -8.40 -3.22
N SER A 37 -10.39 -9.47 -4.02
CA SER A 37 -9.20 -10.02 -4.68
C SER A 37 -8.55 -9.00 -5.62
N LEU A 38 -9.35 -8.18 -6.32
CA LEU A 38 -8.83 -7.12 -7.19
C LEU A 38 -8.05 -6.07 -6.40
N GLN A 39 -8.57 -5.59 -5.25
CA GLN A 39 -7.86 -4.63 -4.42
C GLN A 39 -6.55 -5.20 -3.87
N LEU A 40 -6.54 -6.45 -3.42
CA LEU A 40 -5.34 -7.12 -2.90
C LEU A 40 -4.27 -7.37 -3.97
N ARG A 41 -4.68 -7.52 -5.24
CA ARG A 41 -3.74 -7.70 -6.36
C ARG A 41 -3.16 -6.39 -6.87
N SER A 42 -3.94 -5.31 -6.86
CA SER A 42 -3.54 -4.00 -7.39
C SER A 42 -2.81 -3.12 -6.37
N SER A 43 -2.85 -3.49 -5.08
CA SER A 43 -2.20 -2.75 -4.00
C SER A 43 -1.27 -3.64 -3.18
N CYS A 44 -0.35 -3.01 -2.47
CA CYS A 44 0.45 -3.65 -1.43
C CYS A 44 0.65 -2.72 -0.23
N ASN A 45 0.85 -3.31 0.93
CA ASN A 45 1.24 -2.58 2.13
C ASN A 45 2.75 -2.52 2.28
N VAL A 46 3.18 -1.53 3.06
CA VAL A 46 4.54 -1.45 3.59
C VAL A 46 4.50 -1.80 5.07
N HIS A 47 5.49 -2.55 5.55
CA HIS A 47 5.54 -2.99 6.94
C HIS A 47 5.29 -1.83 7.92
N GLN A 48 4.45 -2.08 8.92
CA GLN A 48 4.24 -1.12 9.99
C GLN A 48 5.53 -0.96 10.80
N SER A 49 5.93 0.29 11.00
CA SER A 49 6.87 0.70 12.03
C SER A 49 6.63 2.17 12.33
N TRP A 50 7.05 2.63 13.51
CA TRP A 50 6.94 4.05 13.84
C TRP A 50 7.59 4.95 12.78
N PHE A 51 8.74 4.52 12.24
CA PHE A 51 9.41 5.23 11.15
C PHE A 51 8.56 5.22 9.88
N ASN A 52 8.07 4.05 9.42
CA ASN A 52 7.28 3.96 8.19
C ASN A 52 5.95 4.72 8.29
N ASP A 53 5.30 4.71 9.46
CA ASP A 53 4.04 5.42 9.68
C ASP A 53 4.23 6.95 9.62
N TRP A 54 5.35 7.46 10.16
CA TRP A 54 5.73 8.87 10.10
C TRP A 54 6.19 9.28 8.68
N PHE A 55 7.10 8.50 8.11
CA PHE A 55 7.68 8.71 6.78
C PHE A 55 6.55 8.71 5.73
N THR A 56 5.71 7.69 5.69
CA THR A 56 4.68 7.58 4.66
C THR A 56 3.40 8.38 4.96
N GLY A 57 3.28 8.99 6.15
CA GLY A 57 2.04 9.65 6.56
C GLY A 57 0.84 8.69 6.60
N HIS A 58 1.06 7.44 7.04
CA HIS A 58 0.11 6.32 7.05
C HIS A 58 -0.33 5.78 5.67
N LEU A 59 0.39 6.12 4.59
CA LEU A 59 0.13 5.56 3.25
C LEU A 59 0.69 4.14 3.07
N ASN A 60 1.33 3.58 4.10
CA ASN A 60 1.77 2.19 4.15
C ASN A 60 0.63 1.14 4.24
N TYR A 61 -0.63 1.58 4.32
CA TYR A 61 -1.85 0.74 4.45
C TYR A 61 -2.80 0.87 3.25
N GLN A 62 -2.30 0.77 2.02
CA GLN A 62 -3.14 0.91 0.83
C GLN A 62 -4.20 -0.19 0.72
N ILE A 63 -3.91 -1.43 1.14
CA ILE A 63 -4.89 -2.52 1.11
C ILE A 63 -6.12 -2.12 1.95
N GLU A 64 -5.92 -1.69 3.20
CA GLU A 64 -7.03 -1.31 4.08
C GLU A 64 -7.71 -0.02 3.62
N HIS A 65 -6.97 0.91 3.01
CA HIS A 65 -7.55 2.11 2.42
C HIS A 65 -8.53 1.77 1.28
N HIS A 66 -8.16 0.85 0.40
CA HIS A 66 -9.00 0.41 -0.70
C HIS A 66 -10.17 -0.46 -0.24
N LEU A 67 -9.98 -1.28 0.81
CA LEU A 67 -11.05 -2.10 1.37
C LEU A 67 -12.04 -1.30 2.22
N PHE A 68 -11.57 -0.26 2.90
CA PHE A 68 -12.36 0.54 3.84
C PHE A 68 -12.11 2.05 3.65
N PRO A 69 -12.49 2.64 2.51
CA PRO A 69 -12.13 4.02 2.15
C PRO A 69 -12.69 5.08 3.11
N THR A 70 -13.77 4.76 3.84
CA THR A 70 -14.40 5.65 4.82
C THR A 70 -13.83 5.51 6.23
N MET A 71 -12.97 4.51 6.48
CA MET A 71 -12.39 4.28 7.79
C MET A 71 -11.25 5.28 8.08
N PRO A 72 -11.20 5.86 9.30
CA PRO A 72 -10.09 6.70 9.70
C PRO A 72 -8.75 5.96 9.61
N ARG A 73 -7.74 6.60 8.98
CA ARG A 73 -6.39 6.01 8.77
C ARG A 73 -5.73 5.51 10.04
N CYS A 74 -6.00 6.15 11.17
CA CYS A 74 -5.49 5.74 12.48
C CYS A 74 -5.99 4.34 12.92
N ASN A 75 -7.02 3.77 12.30
CA ASN A 75 -7.52 2.44 12.60
C ASN A 75 -6.97 1.35 11.67
N PHE A 76 -6.27 1.70 10.59
CA PHE A 76 -5.76 0.70 9.64
C PHE A 76 -4.81 -0.30 10.27
N HIS A 77 -3.93 0.13 11.19
CA HIS A 77 -3.04 -0.79 11.93
C HIS A 77 -3.81 -1.85 12.75
N LYS A 78 -5.03 -1.55 13.20
CA LYS A 78 -5.88 -2.49 13.94
C LYS A 78 -6.56 -3.49 13.01
N VAL A 79 -6.87 -3.07 11.80
CA VAL A 79 -7.64 -3.85 10.82
C VAL A 79 -6.75 -4.70 9.92
N ALA A 80 -5.54 -4.23 9.60
CA ALA A 80 -4.55 -4.95 8.83
C ALA A 80 -4.31 -6.42 9.27
N PRO A 81 -4.09 -6.74 10.57
CA PRO A 81 -3.95 -8.13 10.99
C PRO A 81 -5.23 -8.96 10.80
N LEU A 82 -6.42 -8.35 10.88
CA LEU A 82 -7.69 -9.03 10.62
C LEU A 82 -7.83 -9.37 9.14
N VAL A 83 -7.55 -8.42 8.26
CA VAL A 83 -7.56 -8.62 6.80
C VAL A 83 -6.54 -9.69 6.41
N GLN A 84 -5.32 -9.63 6.94
CA GLN A 84 -4.29 -10.62 6.69
C GLN A 84 -4.72 -12.03 7.15
N SER A 85 -5.37 -12.14 8.31
CA SER A 85 -5.89 -13.42 8.81
C SER A 85 -6.99 -14.00 7.90
N LEU A 86 -7.86 -13.14 7.37
CA LEU A 86 -8.91 -13.53 6.42
C LEU A 86 -8.30 -14.00 5.11
N CYS A 87 -7.34 -13.25 4.57
CA CYS A 87 -6.61 -13.64 3.36
C CYS A 87 -5.96 -15.01 3.51
N LYS A 88 -5.27 -15.24 4.65
CA LYS A 88 -4.66 -16.53 4.97
C LYS A 88 -5.69 -17.67 5.04
N LYS A 89 -6.86 -17.43 5.65
CA LYS A 89 -7.94 -18.42 5.75
C LYS A 89 -8.48 -18.85 4.38
N HIS A 90 -8.51 -17.93 3.42
CA HIS A 90 -9.05 -18.15 2.08
C HIS A 90 -7.98 -18.44 1.02
N GLY A 91 -6.70 -18.57 1.40
CA GLY A 91 -5.61 -18.80 0.46
C GLY A 91 -5.32 -17.62 -0.47
N ILE A 92 -5.72 -16.40 -0.08
CA ILE A 92 -5.49 -15.17 -0.84
C ILE A 92 -4.17 -14.55 -0.39
N GLU A 93 -3.37 -14.10 -1.35
CA GLU A 93 -2.10 -13.42 -1.09
C GLU A 93 -2.36 -12.03 -0.48
N TYR A 94 -1.79 -11.78 0.70
CA TYR A 94 -1.73 -10.45 1.31
C TYR A 94 -0.33 -9.88 1.15
N ARG A 95 -0.16 -8.89 0.27
CA ARG A 95 1.15 -8.33 -0.06
C ARG A 95 1.57 -7.26 0.94
N ASN A 96 2.58 -7.57 1.75
CA ASN A 96 3.19 -6.64 2.67
C ASN A 96 4.71 -6.68 2.49
N LYS A 97 5.30 -5.55 2.09
CA LYS A 97 6.70 -5.44 1.67
C LYS A 97 7.50 -4.56 2.62
N THR A 98 8.83 -4.70 2.58
CA THR A 98 9.70 -3.70 3.20
C THR A 98 9.61 -2.38 2.44
N LEU A 99 9.86 -1.27 3.14
CA LEU A 99 9.89 0.06 2.52
C LEU A 99 10.91 0.09 1.37
N PHE A 100 12.09 -0.54 1.54
CA PHE A 100 13.10 -0.61 0.48
C PHE A 100 12.61 -1.37 -0.75
N THR A 101 11.92 -2.51 -0.57
CA THR A 101 11.37 -3.28 -1.69
C THR A 101 10.26 -2.51 -2.40
N ALA A 102 9.32 -1.94 -1.65
CA ALA A 102 8.29 -1.06 -2.20
C ALA A 102 8.92 0.15 -2.92
N CYS A 103 10.08 0.59 -2.44
CA CYS A 103 10.84 1.60 -3.14
C CYS A 103 11.38 1.05 -4.48
N ALA A 104 12.17 -0.01 -4.46
CA ALA A 104 12.79 -0.57 -5.66
C ALA A 104 11.79 -0.88 -6.80
N ASP A 105 10.53 -1.22 -6.48
CA ASP A 105 9.48 -1.49 -7.46
C ASP A 105 9.03 -0.27 -8.31
N ILE A 106 9.36 0.97 -7.92
CA ILE A 106 8.98 2.19 -8.67
C ILE A 106 10.04 2.60 -9.71
N VAL A 107 11.30 2.15 -9.57
CA VAL A 107 12.45 2.64 -10.36
C VAL A 107 12.73 1.76 -11.57
#